data_AF-A0A963EGB8-F1
#
_entry.id   AF-A0A963EGB8-F1
#
_cell.length_a   1.000
_cell.length_b   1.000
_cell.length_c   1.000
_cell.angle_alpha   90.00
_cell.angle_beta   90.00
_cell.angle_gamma   90.00
#
_symmetry.space_group_name_H-M   'P 1'
#
loop_
_entity.id
_entity.type
_entity.pdbx_description
1 polymer ?
#
loop_
_entity_poly.entity_id
_entity_poly.type
_entity_poly.pdbx_seq_one_letter_code
_entity_poly.pdbx_strand_id
1 'polypeptide(L)'
;HPRLSFELDTFTAIQPAHYAMDDDYFGRKDVANGAKTWAIGQAVALGETLDLLQSDRYGNTGLFPELFFFDCHACHKPMSAARWQERASLGLGPGVVRFNDASLIMLRIAAGAVDSGLAGTIATRGRALHRASQKSARAWREAAASLSAAVDEALGVFAGHEFGPATMRAILDGLVREGLRGEYVDYVAAEQTTMAISTIVEAMSVEGLLSDAEYAGYEQVVNDLYKAVEKDEQYRPGVHLDALRRVDSGGS
;
A
#
# COMPACT_ATOMS: atom_id res chain seq x y z
N HIS A 1 -10.52 9.72 15.37
CA HIS A 1 -10.00 10.21 14.08
C HIS A 1 -10.05 9.06 13.08
N PRO A 2 -11.04 9.01 12.18
CA PRO A 2 -11.03 8.06 11.09
C PRO A 2 -9.84 8.38 10.17
N ARG A 3 -9.16 7.35 9.67
CA ARG A 3 -8.11 7.54 8.66
C ARG A 3 -8.75 8.08 7.37
N LEU A 4 -7.97 8.82 6.60
CA LEU A 4 -8.31 9.02 5.19
C LEU A 4 -8.00 7.70 4.46
N SER A 5 -9.02 6.98 3.98
CA SER A 5 -8.81 5.92 2.99
C SER A 5 -8.63 6.62 1.65
N PHE A 6 -7.42 6.56 1.10
CA PHE A 6 -7.05 7.23 -0.14
C PHE A 6 -6.20 6.31 -1.00
N GLU A 7 -6.47 6.34 -2.30
CA GLU A 7 -5.70 5.69 -3.35
C GLU A 7 -5.78 6.63 -4.56
N LEU A 8 -4.62 7.03 -5.11
CA LEU A 8 -4.52 8.14 -6.05
C LEU A 8 -5.15 7.82 -7.41
N ASP A 9 -4.98 6.59 -7.88
CA ASP A 9 -5.53 6.16 -9.17
C ASP A 9 -7.06 6.12 -9.12
N THR A 10 -7.62 5.49 -8.09
CA THR A 10 -9.06 5.43 -7.78
C THR A 10 -9.64 6.83 -7.69
N PHE A 11 -8.98 7.75 -6.98
CA PHE A 11 -9.42 9.14 -6.88
C PHE A 11 -9.40 9.86 -8.24
N THR A 12 -8.38 9.59 -9.05
CA THR A 12 -8.23 10.17 -10.41
C THR A 12 -9.31 9.63 -11.35
N ALA A 13 -9.64 8.34 -11.25
CA ALA A 13 -10.67 7.68 -12.07
C ALA A 13 -12.09 8.16 -11.76
N ILE A 14 -12.41 8.46 -10.49
CA ILE A 14 -13.75 8.94 -10.09
C ILE A 14 -13.92 10.46 -10.24
N GLN A 15 -12.84 11.22 -10.41
CA GLN A 15 -12.94 12.64 -10.74
C GLN A 15 -13.39 12.81 -12.20
N PRO A 16 -14.35 13.72 -12.48
CA PRO A 16 -14.70 14.04 -13.86
C PRO A 16 -13.46 14.59 -14.58
N ALA A 17 -12.94 13.85 -15.57
CA ALA A 17 -11.86 14.33 -16.40
C ALA A 17 -12.33 15.60 -17.14
N HIS A 18 -11.69 16.73 -16.87
CA HIS A 18 -11.96 17.98 -17.58
C HIS A 18 -11.28 18.04 -18.97
N TYR A 19 -10.75 16.92 -19.45
CA TYR A 19 -10.06 16.75 -20.72
C TYR A 19 -10.42 15.38 -21.32
N ALA A 20 -10.38 15.27 -22.65
CA ALA A 20 -10.48 14.00 -23.34
C ALA A 20 -9.06 13.46 -23.58
N MET A 21 -8.83 12.18 -23.26
CA MET A 21 -7.62 11.46 -23.63
C MET A 21 -7.85 10.82 -25.00
N ASP A 22 -7.70 11.59 -26.07
CA ASP A 22 -7.77 11.13 -27.46
C ASP A 22 -6.37 10.89 -28.05
N ASP A 23 -6.29 10.39 -29.30
CA ASP A 23 -5.01 10.11 -29.97
C ASP A 23 -4.07 11.32 -30.03
N ASP A 24 -4.63 12.55 -30.10
CA ASP A 24 -3.87 13.79 -30.05
C ASP A 24 -3.32 14.07 -28.64
N TYR A 25 -4.08 13.77 -27.59
CA TYR A 25 -3.59 13.83 -26.21
C TYR A 25 -2.43 12.86 -25.98
N PHE A 26 -2.55 11.60 -26.39
CA PHE A 26 -1.49 10.60 -26.28
C PHE A 26 -0.27 10.93 -27.16
N GLY A 27 -0.49 11.55 -28.33
CA GLY A 27 0.59 12.03 -29.20
C GLY A 27 1.39 13.21 -28.64
N ARG A 28 0.81 13.97 -27.69
CA ARG A 28 1.42 15.18 -27.10
C ARG A 28 1.85 15.03 -25.65
N LYS A 29 1.31 14.06 -24.91
CA LYS A 29 1.50 13.87 -23.47
C LYS A 29 1.88 12.42 -23.17
N ASP A 30 2.91 12.26 -22.36
CA ASP A 30 3.19 10.97 -21.74
C ASP A 30 2.13 10.74 -20.65
N VAL A 31 1.27 9.75 -20.85
CA VAL A 31 0.18 9.41 -19.92
C VAL A 31 0.62 8.19 -19.13
N ALA A 32 0.82 8.36 -17.82
CA ALA A 32 1.10 7.24 -16.94
C ALA A 32 -0.13 6.33 -16.87
N ASN A 33 0.07 5.03 -17.07
CA ASN A 33 -0.99 4.04 -16.84
C ASN A 33 -1.32 3.91 -15.34
N GLY A 34 -2.46 3.30 -15.03
CA GLY A 34 -2.98 3.24 -13.67
C GLY A 34 -2.02 2.60 -12.67
N ALA A 35 -1.23 1.60 -13.11
CA ALA A 35 -0.23 0.96 -12.27
C ALA A 35 0.92 1.91 -11.86
N LYS A 36 1.42 2.73 -12.80
CA LYS A 36 2.44 3.75 -12.49
C LYS A 36 1.87 4.85 -11.59
N THR A 37 0.65 5.31 -11.87
CA THR A 37 -0.06 6.30 -11.06
C THR A 37 -0.26 5.82 -9.62
N TRP A 38 -0.70 4.57 -9.44
CA TRP A 38 -0.81 3.92 -8.13
C TRP A 38 0.54 3.89 -7.40
N ALA A 39 1.61 3.41 -8.04
CA ALA A 39 2.92 3.27 -7.41
C ALA A 39 3.48 4.63 -6.94
N ILE A 40 3.34 5.67 -7.76
CA ILE A 40 3.70 7.05 -7.40
C ILE A 40 2.81 7.56 -6.26
N GLY A 41 1.50 7.31 -6.32
CA GLY A 41 0.57 7.69 -5.26
C GLY A 41 0.93 7.11 -3.89
N GLN A 42 1.35 5.85 -3.84
CA GLN A 42 1.80 5.21 -2.59
C GLN A 42 3.10 5.80 -2.07
N ALA A 43 4.04 6.17 -2.94
CA ALA A 43 5.26 6.87 -2.57
C ALA A 43 4.94 8.26 -2.00
N VAL A 44 4.11 9.05 -2.69
CA VAL A 44 3.69 10.39 -2.23
C VAL A 44 2.96 10.31 -0.89
N ALA A 45 1.98 9.39 -0.74
CA ALA A 45 1.23 9.23 0.50
C ALA A 45 2.13 8.92 1.71
N LEU A 46 3.13 8.05 1.51
CA LEU A 46 4.13 7.77 2.55
C LEU A 46 5.04 8.97 2.80
N GLY A 47 5.54 9.63 1.74
CA GLY A 47 6.42 10.80 1.84
C GLY A 47 5.77 11.91 2.68
N GLU A 48 4.54 12.29 2.35
CA GLU A 48 3.78 13.30 3.10
C GLU A 48 3.59 12.91 4.58
N THR A 49 3.32 11.63 4.85
CA THR A 49 3.19 11.15 6.24
C THR A 49 4.52 11.26 7.00
N LEU A 50 5.64 10.97 6.35
CA LEU A 50 6.98 11.08 6.95
C LEU A 50 7.39 12.54 7.15
N ASP A 51 7.01 13.44 6.25
CA ASP A 51 7.28 14.87 6.36
C ASP A 51 6.48 15.48 7.52
N LEU A 52 5.22 15.09 7.68
CA LEU A 52 4.41 15.45 8.85
C LEU A 52 5.03 14.94 10.15
N LEU A 53 5.52 13.70 10.17
CA LEU A 53 6.20 13.10 11.33
C LEU A 53 7.49 13.85 11.71
N GLN A 54 8.20 14.39 10.73
CA GLN A 54 9.41 15.18 10.93
C GLN A 54 9.12 16.62 11.35
N SER A 55 7.93 17.14 11.05
CA SER A 55 7.56 18.52 11.35
C SER A 55 7.54 18.82 12.86
N ASP A 56 7.96 20.03 13.22
CA ASP A 56 7.83 20.51 14.61
C ASP A 56 6.36 20.79 14.99
N ARG A 57 5.50 21.01 13.99
CA ARG A 57 4.07 21.32 14.19
C ARG A 57 3.26 20.14 14.69
N TYR A 58 3.52 18.95 14.14
CA TYR A 58 2.86 17.70 14.51
C TYR A 58 3.76 16.78 15.34
N GLY A 59 4.91 17.30 15.76
CA GLY A 59 5.74 16.68 16.78
C GLY A 59 4.99 16.59 18.10
N ASN A 60 5.09 15.44 18.80
CA ASN A 60 4.46 15.15 20.09
C ASN A 60 4.43 16.37 21.03
N THR A 61 3.33 17.13 21.01
CA THR A 61 3.11 18.29 21.85
C THR A 61 2.58 17.78 23.20
N GLY A 62 3.52 17.43 24.09
CA GLY A 62 3.20 16.93 25.42
C GLY A 62 3.35 15.41 25.56
N LEU A 63 2.56 14.81 26.46
CA LEU A 63 2.72 13.40 26.86
C LEU A 63 2.19 12.41 25.82
N PHE A 64 1.17 12.79 25.05
CA PHE A 64 0.54 11.92 24.07
C PHE A 64 1.16 12.13 22.68
N PRO A 65 1.41 11.04 21.92
CA PRO A 65 1.84 11.18 20.54
C PRO A 65 0.66 11.58 19.64
N GLU A 66 0.98 12.14 18.47
CA GLU A 66 -0.03 12.37 17.43
C GLU A 66 -0.54 11.01 16.91
N LEU A 67 -1.83 10.73 17.17
CA LEU A 67 -2.44 9.43 16.92
C LEU A 67 -2.67 9.16 15.42
N PHE A 68 -2.70 10.20 14.59
CA PHE A 68 -2.81 10.07 13.13
C PHE A 68 -1.76 9.12 12.52
N PHE A 69 -0.55 9.08 13.06
CA PHE A 69 0.54 8.26 12.54
C PHE A 69 0.38 6.77 12.83
N PHE A 70 -0.60 6.36 13.64
CA PHE A 70 -0.74 4.99 14.12
C PHE A 70 -1.93 4.27 13.50
N ASP A 71 -1.82 2.95 13.36
CA ASP A 71 -2.94 2.11 12.97
C ASP A 71 -3.90 1.94 14.14
N CYS A 72 -5.08 2.57 14.04
CA CYS A 72 -6.14 2.46 15.03
C CYS A 72 -6.57 1.00 15.29
N HIS A 73 -6.54 0.12 14.28
CA HIS A 73 -6.93 -1.29 14.38
C HIS A 73 -5.86 -2.16 15.07
N ALA A 74 -4.66 -1.61 15.29
CA ALA A 74 -3.68 -2.25 16.16
C ALA A 74 -4.25 -2.39 17.59
N CYS A 75 -5.03 -1.40 18.05
CA CYS A 75 -5.60 -1.32 19.40
C CYS A 75 -7.14 -1.49 19.46
N HIS A 76 -7.88 -0.95 18.50
CA HIS A 76 -9.34 -0.97 18.46
C HIS A 76 -9.86 -2.23 17.76
N LYS A 77 -9.73 -3.37 18.45
CA LYS A 77 -10.31 -4.66 18.05
C LYS A 77 -10.72 -5.47 19.28
N PRO A 78 -11.64 -6.44 19.15
CA PRO A 78 -12.07 -7.25 20.29
C PRO A 78 -10.90 -7.95 20.99
N MET A 79 -10.70 -7.67 22.29
CA MET A 79 -9.61 -8.27 23.08
C MET A 79 -9.74 -9.80 23.20
N SER A 80 -10.97 -10.31 23.17
CA SER A 80 -11.28 -11.75 23.25
C SER A 80 -10.77 -12.56 22.05
N ALA A 81 -10.42 -11.89 20.95
CA ALA A 81 -10.09 -12.57 19.70
C ALA A 81 -8.63 -13.11 19.65
N ALA A 82 -7.77 -12.77 20.61
CA ALA A 82 -6.36 -13.25 20.72
C ALA A 82 -5.60 -13.29 19.38
N ARG A 83 -5.78 -12.24 18.55
CA ARG A 83 -5.37 -12.24 17.12
C ARG A 83 -3.97 -11.70 16.87
N TRP A 84 -3.15 -11.56 17.91
CA TRP A 84 -1.80 -11.09 17.65
C TRP A 84 -1.07 -12.13 16.80
N GLN A 85 -0.50 -11.67 15.70
CA GLN A 85 0.40 -12.44 14.86
C GLN A 85 1.62 -11.57 14.57
N GLU A 86 2.77 -12.22 14.45
CA GLU A 86 4.01 -11.55 14.07
C GLU A 86 3.92 -11.10 12.61
N ARG A 87 4.29 -9.83 12.36
CA ARG A 87 4.53 -9.29 11.01
C ARG A 87 6.03 -9.06 10.87
N ALA A 88 6.69 -9.86 10.04
CA ALA A 88 8.14 -9.85 9.88
C ALA A 88 8.67 -8.48 9.36
N SER A 89 7.87 -7.77 8.57
CA SER A 89 8.16 -6.40 8.12
C SER A 89 8.24 -5.35 9.23
N LEU A 90 7.62 -5.59 10.39
CA LEU A 90 7.60 -4.62 11.49
C LEU A 90 8.79 -4.81 12.43
N GLY A 91 9.12 -6.07 12.75
CA GLY A 91 10.10 -6.39 13.80
C GLY A 91 9.67 -5.92 15.18
N LEU A 92 8.36 -5.89 15.44
CA LEU A 92 7.72 -5.47 16.69
C LEU A 92 7.07 -6.66 17.40
N GLY A 93 7.17 -6.67 18.73
CA GLY A 93 6.48 -7.65 19.57
C GLY A 93 5.01 -7.34 19.82
N PRO A 94 4.29 -8.19 20.58
CA PRO A 94 2.94 -7.89 21.04
C PRO A 94 2.89 -6.67 21.96
N GLY A 95 1.75 -5.98 21.98
CA GLY A 95 1.50 -4.82 22.86
C GLY A 95 2.05 -3.48 22.38
N VAL A 96 2.70 -3.43 21.21
CA VAL A 96 3.24 -2.19 20.62
C VAL A 96 2.22 -1.58 19.66
N VAL A 97 2.00 -0.27 19.77
CA VAL A 97 1.18 0.49 18.82
C VAL A 97 1.94 0.61 17.50
N ARG A 98 1.30 0.21 16.40
CA ARG A 98 1.92 0.15 15.07
C ARG A 98 1.77 1.48 14.35
N PHE A 99 2.82 1.91 13.66
CA PHE A 99 2.71 2.98 12.67
C PHE A 99 1.77 2.53 11.55
N ASN A 100 0.96 3.43 11.03
CA ASN A 100 0.09 3.17 9.88
C ASN A 100 0.94 2.99 8.62
N ASP A 101 1.30 1.75 8.30
CA ASP A 101 2.34 1.41 7.33
C ASP A 101 1.80 0.91 5.99
N ALA A 102 0.51 1.06 5.72
CA ALA A 102 -0.09 0.46 4.53
C ALA A 102 0.59 0.94 3.22
N SER A 103 0.84 2.25 3.07
CA SER A 103 1.57 2.77 1.90
C SER A 103 3.04 2.35 1.86
N LEU A 104 3.67 2.09 3.01
CA LEU A 104 5.03 1.52 3.05
C LEU A 104 5.05 0.08 2.54
N ILE A 105 4.03 -0.72 2.85
CA ILE A 105 3.91 -2.08 2.32
C ILE A 105 3.72 -2.02 0.80
N MET A 106 2.80 -1.18 0.31
CA MET A 106 2.54 -1.03 -1.13
C MET A 106 3.77 -0.52 -1.88
N LEU A 107 4.45 0.50 -1.34
CA LEU A 107 5.68 1.04 -1.91
C LEU A 107 6.78 -0.03 -2.04
N ARG A 108 6.96 -0.88 -1.02
CA ARG A 108 7.94 -1.97 -1.06
C ARG A 108 7.61 -2.99 -2.15
N ILE A 109 6.33 -3.29 -2.37
CA ILE A 109 5.88 -4.22 -3.41
C ILE A 109 6.12 -3.61 -4.80
N ALA A 110 5.72 -2.36 -5.00
CA ALA A 110 5.97 -1.62 -6.25
C ALA A 110 7.48 -1.52 -6.55
N ALA A 111 8.29 -1.15 -5.56
CA ALA A 111 9.74 -1.11 -5.69
C ALA A 111 10.29 -2.50 -6.03
N GLY A 112 9.77 -3.58 -5.44
CA GLY A 112 10.24 -4.94 -5.72
C GLY A 112 10.02 -5.39 -7.16
N ALA A 113 9.01 -4.85 -7.84
CA ALA A 113 8.74 -5.11 -9.25
C ALA A 113 9.67 -4.33 -10.21
N VAL A 114 10.32 -3.27 -9.74
CA VAL A 114 11.13 -2.36 -10.56
C VAL A 114 12.62 -2.45 -10.21
N ASP A 115 12.95 -2.32 -8.93
CA ASP A 115 14.30 -2.40 -8.36
C ASP A 115 14.27 -3.13 -7.00
N SER A 116 14.68 -4.40 -7.03
CA SER A 116 14.74 -5.24 -5.83
C SER A 116 15.72 -4.75 -4.76
N GLY A 117 16.78 -4.02 -5.15
CA GLY A 117 17.75 -3.42 -4.24
C GLY A 117 17.12 -2.27 -3.46
N LEU A 118 16.41 -1.39 -4.17
CA LEU A 118 15.64 -0.31 -3.55
C LEU A 118 14.54 -0.84 -2.63
N ALA A 119 13.83 -1.89 -3.03
CA ALA A 119 12.85 -2.57 -2.18
C ALA A 119 13.47 -3.08 -0.87
N GLY A 120 14.69 -3.62 -0.93
CA GLY A 120 15.47 -4.03 0.25
C GLY A 120 15.86 -2.86 1.16
N THR A 121 16.23 -1.73 0.57
CA THR A 121 16.51 -0.47 1.30
C THR A 121 15.26 0.04 2.01
N ILE A 122 14.13 0.13 1.32
CA ILE A 122 12.83 0.54 1.87
C ILE A 122 12.42 -0.40 3.01
N ALA A 123 12.53 -1.71 2.82
CA ALA A 123 12.20 -2.70 3.86
C ALA A 123 13.06 -2.52 5.12
N THR A 124 14.35 -2.23 4.95
CA THR A 124 15.29 -2.04 6.05
C THR A 124 15.01 -0.74 6.80
N ARG A 125 14.80 0.37 6.09
CA ARG A 125 14.50 1.68 6.67
C ARG A 125 13.10 1.72 7.30
N GLY A 126 12.13 1.05 6.70
CA GLY A 126 10.79 0.84 7.26
C GLY A 126 10.82 0.09 8.59
N ARG A 127 11.55 -1.03 8.67
CA ARG A 127 11.80 -1.74 9.94
C ARG A 127 12.48 -0.84 10.97
N ALA A 128 13.43 -0.01 10.56
CA ALA A 128 14.11 0.93 11.45
C ALA A 128 13.13 1.98 12.00
N LEU A 129 12.24 2.53 11.18
CA LEU A 129 11.17 3.44 11.58
C LEU A 129 10.28 2.82 12.66
N HIS A 130 9.80 1.60 12.43
CA HIS A 130 8.98 0.86 13.38
C HIS A 130 9.70 0.66 14.72
N ARG A 131 10.96 0.22 14.70
CA ARG A 131 11.72 0.01 15.93
C ARG A 131 12.04 1.33 16.66
N ALA A 132 12.21 2.41 15.92
CA ALA A 132 12.53 3.72 16.48
C ALA A 132 11.36 4.35 17.25
N SER A 133 10.10 4.03 16.89
CA SER A 133 8.91 4.51 17.61
C SER A 133 8.89 4.11 19.09
N GLN A 134 9.56 3.02 19.45
CA GLN A 134 9.68 2.54 20.82
C GLN A 134 10.85 3.16 21.60
N LYS A 135 11.71 3.96 20.94
CA LYS A 135 12.95 4.48 21.55
C LYS A 135 12.79 5.91 22.03
N SER A 136 12.51 6.83 21.10
CA SER A 136 12.31 8.25 21.40
C SER A 136 11.78 8.99 20.17
N ALA A 137 11.16 10.15 20.37
CA ALA A 137 10.73 11.01 19.27
C ALA A 137 11.90 11.41 18.34
N ARG A 138 13.10 11.68 18.90
CA ARG A 138 14.30 11.99 18.10
C ARG A 138 14.69 10.82 17.20
N ALA A 139 14.80 9.61 17.76
CA ALA A 139 15.15 8.42 16.98
C ALA A 139 14.10 8.13 15.89
N TRP A 140 12.83 8.37 16.19
CA TRP A 140 11.75 8.16 15.23
C TRP A 140 11.80 9.15 14.06
N ARG A 141 12.08 10.43 14.33
CA ARG A 141 12.31 11.45 13.28
C ARG A 141 13.54 11.15 12.43
N GLU A 142 14.65 10.72 13.04
CA GLU A 142 15.86 10.33 12.31
C GLU A 142 15.59 9.13 11.37
N ALA A 143 14.83 8.14 11.82
CA ALA A 143 14.42 7.02 10.99
C ALA A 143 13.42 7.43 9.90
N ALA A 144 12.54 8.41 10.17
CA ALA A 144 11.64 8.98 9.19
C ALA A 144 12.40 9.69 8.07
N ALA A 145 13.35 10.57 8.41
CA ALA A 145 14.22 11.24 7.44
C ALA A 145 14.97 10.24 6.56
N SER A 146 15.48 9.17 7.17
CA SER A 146 16.14 8.09 6.42
C SER A 146 15.19 7.42 5.44
N LEU A 147 13.95 7.10 5.85
CA LEU A 147 12.96 6.50 4.97
C LEU A 147 12.49 7.45 3.87
N SER A 148 12.31 8.75 4.15
CA SER A 148 11.95 9.77 3.14
C SER A 148 12.96 9.79 1.99
N ALA A 149 14.26 9.72 2.28
CA ALA A 149 15.27 9.67 1.22
C ALA A 149 15.15 8.42 0.31
N ALA A 150 14.64 7.29 0.82
CA ALA A 150 14.37 6.11 -0.02
C ALA A 150 13.04 6.23 -0.78
N VAL A 151 12.08 6.98 -0.26
CA VAL A 151 10.83 7.31 -0.95
C VAL A 151 11.12 8.24 -2.14
N ASP A 152 11.97 9.26 -1.96
CA ASP A 152 12.40 10.16 -3.04
C ASP A 152 13.13 9.41 -4.16
N GLU A 153 14.00 8.47 -3.79
CA GLU A 153 14.66 7.58 -4.74
C GLU A 153 13.65 6.72 -5.51
N ALA A 154 12.65 6.17 -4.83
CA ALA A 154 11.57 5.41 -5.46
C ALA A 154 10.74 6.26 -6.43
N LEU A 155 10.44 7.51 -6.09
CA LEU A 155 9.75 8.44 -6.99
C LEU A 155 10.55 8.65 -8.28
N GLY A 156 11.86 8.88 -8.17
CA GLY A 156 12.74 9.02 -9.34
C GLY A 156 12.79 7.76 -10.20
N VAL A 157 12.91 6.59 -9.56
CA VAL A 157 12.92 5.28 -10.24
C VAL A 157 11.58 5.02 -10.94
N PHE A 158 10.45 5.25 -10.28
CA PHE A 158 9.13 5.04 -10.88
C PHE A 158 8.86 6.01 -12.02
N ALA A 159 9.26 7.28 -11.90
CA ALA A 159 9.12 8.26 -12.96
C ALA A 159 9.85 7.83 -14.24
N GLY A 160 11.04 7.26 -14.11
CA GLY A 160 11.85 6.79 -15.25
C GLY A 160 11.51 5.38 -15.77
N HIS A 161 10.75 4.58 -15.02
CA HIS A 161 10.44 3.19 -15.38
C HIS A 161 9.11 3.07 -16.15
N GLU A 162 9.06 2.10 -17.05
CA GLU A 162 7.84 1.71 -17.78
C GLU A 162 7.10 0.62 -17.01
N PHE A 163 5.84 0.89 -16.66
CA PHE A 163 4.98 -0.07 -15.96
C PHE A 163 4.24 -0.94 -16.96
N GLY A 164 5.00 -1.69 -17.75
CA GLY A 164 4.48 -2.63 -18.73
C GLY A 164 4.00 -3.97 -18.12
N PRO A 165 3.66 -4.96 -18.97
CA PRO A 165 3.00 -6.19 -18.56
C PRO A 165 3.76 -6.99 -17.48
N ALA A 166 5.08 -7.08 -17.62
CA ALA A 166 5.93 -7.79 -16.66
C ALA A 166 5.93 -7.11 -15.29
N THR A 167 5.97 -5.77 -15.26
CA THR A 167 5.93 -4.98 -14.02
C THR A 167 4.58 -5.16 -13.32
N MET A 168 3.46 -5.04 -14.04
CA MET A 168 2.12 -5.22 -13.46
C MET A 168 1.92 -6.63 -12.90
N ARG A 169 2.35 -7.66 -13.63
CA ARG A 169 2.32 -9.05 -13.14
C ARG A 169 3.17 -9.22 -11.88
N ALA A 170 4.39 -8.68 -11.87
CA ALA A 170 5.27 -8.75 -10.71
C ALA A 170 4.69 -8.04 -9.47
N ILE A 171 3.97 -6.92 -9.67
CA ILE A 171 3.24 -6.24 -8.59
C ILE A 171 2.12 -7.14 -8.06
N LEU A 172 1.28 -7.71 -8.94
CA LEU A 172 0.17 -8.58 -8.52
C LEU A 172 0.68 -9.80 -7.74
N ASP A 173 1.71 -10.48 -8.26
CA ASP A 173 2.36 -11.60 -7.58
C ASP A 173 2.97 -11.18 -6.24
N GLY A 174 3.51 -9.96 -6.17
CA GLY A 174 4.04 -9.35 -4.95
C GLY A 174 2.96 -9.15 -3.89
N LEU A 175 1.80 -8.63 -4.28
CA LEU A 175 0.64 -8.46 -3.39
C LEU A 175 0.20 -9.80 -2.80
N VAL A 176 0.02 -10.82 -3.64
CA VAL A 176 -0.37 -12.16 -3.17
C VAL A 176 0.68 -12.77 -2.23
N ARG A 177 1.95 -12.73 -2.65
CA ARG A 177 3.08 -13.29 -1.89
C ARG A 177 3.26 -12.67 -0.52
N GLU A 178 3.08 -11.36 -0.36
CA GLU A 178 3.19 -10.70 0.95
C GLU A 178 1.99 -11.03 1.85
N GLY A 179 0.78 -11.18 1.29
CA GLY A 179 -0.37 -11.66 2.06
C GLY A 179 -0.18 -13.08 2.57
N LEU A 180 0.38 -13.98 1.75
CA LEU A 180 0.75 -15.35 2.16
C LEU A 180 1.80 -15.39 3.28
N ARG A 181 2.62 -14.34 3.41
CA ARG A 181 3.60 -14.17 4.50
C ARG A 181 2.99 -13.54 5.77
N GLY A 182 1.71 -13.21 5.76
CA GLY A 182 1.01 -12.62 6.91
C GLY A 182 1.13 -11.10 7.00
N GLU A 183 1.46 -10.39 5.91
CA GLU A 183 1.58 -8.92 5.96
C GLU A 183 0.22 -8.20 6.14
N TYR A 184 -0.89 -8.83 5.76
CA TYR A 184 -2.23 -8.21 5.78
C TYR A 184 -3.09 -8.65 6.96
N VAL A 185 -2.44 -8.97 8.09
CA VAL A 185 -3.14 -9.33 9.33
C VAL A 185 -3.93 -8.14 9.90
N ASP A 186 -3.48 -6.93 9.65
CA ASP A 186 -4.19 -5.71 10.05
C ASP A 186 -5.15 -5.25 8.95
N TYR A 187 -6.32 -4.74 9.36
CA TYR A 187 -7.37 -4.29 8.45
C TYR A 187 -6.87 -3.24 7.45
N VAL A 188 -6.09 -2.27 7.92
CA VAL A 188 -5.62 -1.13 7.12
C VAL A 188 -4.78 -1.60 5.93
N ALA A 189 -3.88 -2.55 6.17
CA ALA A 189 -3.04 -3.15 5.13
C ALA A 189 -3.87 -4.00 4.15
N ALA A 190 -4.86 -4.74 4.66
CA ALA A 190 -5.75 -5.56 3.84
C ALA A 190 -6.64 -4.72 2.90
N GLU A 191 -7.23 -3.63 3.41
CA GLU A 191 -8.05 -2.72 2.59
C GLU A 191 -7.20 -2.08 1.48
N GLN A 192 -6.00 -1.59 1.82
CA GLN A 192 -5.09 -1.00 0.83
C GLN A 192 -4.61 -2.02 -0.21
N THR A 193 -4.42 -3.27 0.20
CA THR A 193 -4.12 -4.38 -0.73
C THR A 193 -5.29 -4.64 -1.67
N THR A 194 -6.52 -4.66 -1.16
CA THR A 194 -7.72 -4.86 -1.99
C THR A 194 -7.85 -3.78 -3.06
N MET A 195 -7.67 -2.51 -2.69
CA MET A 195 -7.67 -1.40 -3.65
C MET A 195 -6.52 -1.53 -4.65
N ALA A 196 -5.31 -1.85 -4.20
CA ALA A 196 -4.17 -2.07 -5.08
C ALA A 196 -4.42 -3.17 -6.11
N ILE A 197 -4.97 -4.31 -5.71
CA ILE A 197 -5.32 -5.41 -6.63
C ILE A 197 -6.35 -4.94 -7.65
N SER A 198 -7.38 -4.23 -7.21
CA SER A 198 -8.41 -3.65 -8.10
C SER A 198 -7.79 -2.74 -9.15
N THR A 199 -6.94 -1.80 -8.74
CA THR A 199 -6.25 -0.87 -9.63
C THR A 199 -5.32 -1.58 -10.62
N ILE A 200 -4.53 -2.55 -10.16
CA ILE A 200 -3.60 -3.25 -11.03
C ILE A 200 -4.35 -4.13 -12.04
N VAL A 201 -5.39 -4.86 -11.62
CA VAL A 201 -6.23 -5.64 -12.54
C VAL A 201 -6.89 -4.75 -13.58
N GLU A 202 -7.42 -3.60 -13.18
CA GLU A 202 -8.02 -2.63 -14.10
C GLU A 202 -7.00 -2.11 -15.11
N ALA A 203 -5.81 -1.71 -14.64
CA ALA A 203 -4.73 -1.27 -15.52
C ALA A 203 -4.33 -2.37 -16.53
N MET A 204 -4.27 -3.63 -16.10
CA MET A 204 -3.99 -4.76 -17.00
C MET A 204 -5.10 -4.96 -18.04
N SER A 205 -6.36 -4.75 -17.68
CA SER A 205 -7.50 -4.83 -18.60
C SER A 205 -7.44 -3.73 -19.67
N VAL A 206 -7.24 -2.47 -19.25
CA VAL A 206 -7.15 -1.30 -20.13
C VAL A 206 -6.00 -1.43 -21.14
N GLU A 207 -4.88 -2.01 -20.72
CA GLU A 207 -3.71 -2.27 -21.57
C GLU A 207 -3.88 -3.51 -22.47
N GLY A 208 -5.05 -4.17 -22.44
CA GLY A 208 -5.35 -5.34 -23.26
C GLY A 208 -4.57 -6.60 -22.86
N LEU A 209 -4.11 -6.68 -21.61
CA LEU A 209 -3.34 -7.82 -21.07
C LEU A 209 -4.23 -8.94 -20.53
N LEU A 210 -5.53 -8.68 -20.42
CA LEU A 210 -6.55 -9.62 -19.97
C LEU A 210 -7.63 -9.73 -21.05
N SER A 211 -8.06 -10.94 -21.35
CA SER A 211 -9.32 -11.17 -22.06
C SER A 211 -10.52 -10.84 -21.16
N ASP A 212 -11.69 -10.60 -21.77
CA ASP A 212 -12.93 -10.37 -21.02
C ASP A 212 -13.24 -11.48 -20.00
N ALA A 213 -12.89 -12.74 -20.33
CA ALA A 213 -13.10 -13.87 -19.46
C ALA A 213 -12.14 -13.87 -18.25
N GLU A 214 -10.86 -13.56 -18.47
CA GLU A 214 -9.88 -13.41 -17.38
C GLU A 214 -10.24 -12.21 -16.49
N TYR A 215 -10.61 -11.08 -17.08
CA TYR A 215 -11.04 -9.91 -16.32
C TYR A 215 -12.25 -10.20 -15.44
N ALA A 216 -13.28 -10.88 -15.97
CA ALA A 216 -14.44 -11.30 -15.18
C ALA A 216 -14.06 -12.25 -14.02
N GLY A 217 -13.08 -13.13 -14.24
CA GLY A 217 -12.50 -13.97 -13.19
C GLY A 217 -11.86 -13.16 -12.06
N TYR A 218 -11.03 -12.17 -12.41
CA TYR A 218 -10.44 -11.26 -11.43
C TYR A 218 -11.48 -10.38 -10.73
N GLU A 219 -12.47 -9.87 -11.45
CA GLU A 219 -13.54 -9.03 -10.89
C GLU A 219 -14.29 -9.77 -9.77
N GLN A 220 -14.58 -11.05 -9.96
CA GLN A 220 -15.20 -11.87 -8.91
C GLN A 220 -14.31 -11.98 -7.67
N VAL A 221 -12.99 -12.17 -7.85
CA VAL A 221 -12.03 -12.24 -6.73
C VAL A 221 -11.91 -10.89 -6.02
N VAL A 222 -11.86 -9.79 -6.77
CA VAL A 222 -11.81 -8.42 -6.25
C VAL A 222 -13.07 -8.10 -5.42
N ASN A 223 -14.25 -8.48 -5.91
CA ASN A 223 -15.50 -8.34 -5.16
C ASN A 223 -15.48 -9.11 -3.83
N ASP A 224 -14.94 -10.33 -3.82
CA ASP A 224 -14.78 -11.11 -2.59
C ASP A 224 -13.75 -10.48 -1.63
N LEU A 225 -12.67 -9.88 -2.15
CA LEU A 225 -11.71 -9.12 -1.35
C LEU A 225 -12.34 -7.87 -0.73
N TYR A 226 -13.14 -7.11 -1.48
CA TYR A 226 -13.89 -5.95 -0.96
C TYR A 226 -14.89 -6.37 0.10
N LYS A 227 -15.62 -7.47 -0.11
CA LYS A 227 -16.53 -8.02 0.89
C LYS A 227 -15.80 -8.42 2.18
N ALA A 228 -14.56 -8.92 2.09
CA ALA A 228 -13.76 -9.28 3.25
C ALA A 228 -13.31 -8.07 4.09
N VAL A 229 -13.21 -6.89 3.47
CA VAL A 229 -12.83 -5.62 4.12
C VAL A 229 -13.98 -4.62 4.23
N GLU A 230 -15.22 -5.01 3.94
CA GLU A 230 -16.38 -4.12 3.96
C GLU A 230 -16.66 -3.53 5.36
N LYS A 231 -16.37 -4.32 6.41
CA LYS A 231 -16.65 -3.97 7.81
C LYS A 231 -15.39 -4.12 8.65
N ASP A 232 -14.76 -2.99 8.92
CA ASP A 232 -13.51 -2.87 9.69
C ASP A 232 -13.57 -3.57 11.06
N GLU A 233 -14.62 -3.33 11.85
CA GLU A 233 -14.83 -3.95 13.17
C GLU A 233 -15.01 -5.48 13.12
N GLN A 234 -15.43 -6.01 11.97
CA GLN A 234 -15.69 -7.44 11.77
C GLN A 234 -14.60 -8.13 10.96
N TYR A 235 -13.54 -7.41 10.58
CA TYR A 235 -12.49 -7.89 9.69
C TYR A 235 -11.92 -9.23 10.15
N ARG A 236 -11.74 -10.16 9.20
CA ARG A 236 -11.11 -11.46 9.44
C ARG A 236 -9.98 -11.72 8.46
N PRO A 237 -8.71 -11.72 8.90
CA PRO A 237 -7.57 -11.95 8.01
C PRO A 237 -7.66 -13.24 7.21
N GLY A 238 -8.19 -14.32 7.81
CA GLY A 238 -8.37 -15.59 7.09
C GLY A 238 -9.31 -15.48 5.88
N VAL A 239 -10.41 -14.73 6.00
CA VAL A 239 -11.38 -14.56 4.90
C VAL A 239 -10.76 -13.77 3.75
N HIS A 240 -10.03 -12.70 4.06
CA HIS A 240 -9.29 -11.93 3.06
C HIS A 240 -8.19 -12.76 2.41
N LEU A 241 -7.42 -13.52 3.19
CA LEU A 241 -6.36 -14.40 2.69
C LEU A 241 -6.90 -15.51 1.78
N ASP A 242 -8.07 -16.08 2.08
CA ASP A 242 -8.70 -17.09 1.24
C ASP A 242 -9.17 -16.52 -0.11
N ALA A 243 -9.66 -15.27 -0.13
CA ALA A 243 -9.93 -14.57 -1.38
C ALA A 243 -8.64 -14.25 -2.14
N LEU A 244 -7.60 -13.76 -1.44
CA LEU A 244 -6.31 -13.38 -2.03
C LEU A 244 -5.61 -14.56 -2.73
N ARG A 245 -5.70 -15.77 -2.18
CA ARG A 245 -5.16 -17.00 -2.79
C ARG A 245 -5.75 -17.30 -4.17
N ARG A 246 -6.95 -16.81 -4.46
CA ARG A 246 -7.60 -17.00 -5.76
C ARG A 246 -7.19 -15.96 -6.79
N VAL A 247 -6.44 -14.92 -6.42
CA VAL A 247 -5.91 -13.95 -7.40
C VAL A 247 -5.01 -14.64 -8.42
N ASP A 248 -4.14 -15.55 -7.98
CA ASP A 248 -3.30 -16.36 -8.89
C ASP A 248 -4.14 -17.27 -9.81
N SER A 249 -5.34 -17.66 -9.35
CA SER A 249 -6.28 -18.51 -10.11
C SER A 249 -7.25 -17.71 -10.99
N GLY A 250 -7.40 -16.41 -10.75
CA GLY A 250 -8.36 -15.54 -11.44
C GLY A 250 -7.97 -15.23 -12.89
N GLY A 251 -6.70 -15.45 -13.26
CA GLY A 251 -6.20 -15.35 -14.63
C GLY A 251 -5.97 -16.70 -15.32
N SER A 252 -6.53 -17.80 -14.81
CA SER A 252 -6.42 -19.15 -15.39
C SER A 252 -7.73 -19.63 -15.99
#